data_AF-A0A6B2C3X6-F1
#
_entry.id   AF-A0A6B2C3X6-F1
#
_cell.length_a   1.000
_cell.length_b   1.000
_cell.length_c   1.000
_cell.angle_alpha   90.00
_cell.angle_beta   90.00
_cell.angle_gamma   90.00
#
_symmetry.space_group_name_H-M   'P 1'
#
loop_
_entity.id
_entity.type
_entity.pdbx_description
1 polymer ?
#
loop_
_entity_poly.entity_id
_entity_poly.type
_entity_poly.pdbx_seq_one_letter_code
_entity_poly.pdbx_strand_id
1 'polypeptide(L)'
;MDKYKLNIIGYDDAFAIGDNASLPTAKSGVGAHLQAEVVADNLLGYEAKFNGRTFCPCISNDTASFVISDYDHPPVRVRCSRFKRLIEEVFIAGYWSFLKYPRMWRPLMETMFEATKPSVLGEIGW
;
A
#
# COMPACT_ATOMS: atom_id res chain seq x y z
N MET A 1 0.99 -9.65 16.65
CA MET A 1 1.51 -9.92 15.30
C MET A 1 2.75 -9.08 15.10
N ASP A 2 3.76 -9.61 14.41
CA ASP A 2 4.93 -8.81 14.01
C ASP A 2 4.52 -7.80 12.93
N LYS A 3 4.79 -6.52 13.16
CA LYS A 3 4.34 -5.44 12.25
C LYS A 3 5.09 -5.39 10.92
N TYR A 4 6.28 -5.98 10.84
CA TYR A 4 7.11 -6.01 9.63
C TYR A 4 6.97 -7.33 8.89
N LYS A 5 6.97 -8.47 9.59
CA LYS A 5 6.94 -9.82 8.99
C LYS A 5 5.53 -10.38 8.80
N LEU A 6 4.56 -9.80 9.49
CA LEU A 6 3.14 -10.17 9.41
C LEU A 6 2.77 -11.54 9.98
N ASN A 7 3.70 -12.19 10.69
CA ASN A 7 3.43 -13.44 11.39
C ASN A 7 2.69 -13.19 12.72
N ILE A 8 1.84 -14.15 13.09
CA ILE A 8 1.16 -14.18 14.38
C ILE A 8 2.20 -14.51 15.46
N ILE A 9 2.18 -13.78 16.57
CA ILE A 9 3.15 -14.02 17.65
C ILE A 9 2.89 -15.41 18.25
N GLY A 10 3.95 -16.21 18.38
CA GLY A 10 3.87 -17.59 18.88
C GLY A 10 3.63 -18.66 17.81
N TYR A 11 3.55 -18.27 16.53
CA TYR A 11 3.40 -19.19 15.40
C TYR A 11 4.40 -18.83 14.29
N ASP A 12 5.05 -19.83 13.72
CA ASP A 12 6.03 -19.66 12.64
C ASP A 12 5.38 -19.75 11.25
N ASP A 13 4.21 -20.37 11.16
CA ASP A 13 3.50 -20.72 9.92
C ASP A 13 2.14 -20.01 9.78
N ALA A 14 1.79 -19.12 10.71
CA ALA A 14 0.54 -18.38 10.69
C ALA A 14 0.76 -16.88 10.45
N PHE A 15 0.02 -16.33 9.49
CA PHE A 15 0.11 -14.94 9.06
C PHE A 15 -1.27 -14.27 9.08
N ALA A 16 -1.30 -12.95 9.26
CA ALA A 16 -2.53 -12.16 9.17
C ALA A 16 -2.30 -10.96 8.25
N ILE A 17 -3.30 -10.56 7.46
CA ILE A 17 -3.23 -9.43 6.53
C ILE A 17 -4.58 -8.71 6.46
N GLY A 18 -4.56 -7.47 5.98
CA GLY A 18 -5.71 -6.62 5.80
C GLY A 18 -6.37 -6.22 7.12
N ASP A 19 -7.70 -6.16 7.11
CA ASP A 19 -8.47 -5.54 8.19
C ASP A 19 -8.48 -6.37 9.47
N ASN A 20 -8.25 -7.69 9.39
CA ASN A 20 -8.12 -8.55 10.57
C ASN A 20 -6.77 -8.38 11.31
N ALA A 21 -5.76 -7.82 10.64
CA ALA A 21 -4.42 -7.72 11.18
C ALA A 21 -4.34 -6.60 12.23
N SER A 22 -3.74 -6.88 13.38
CA SER A 22 -3.58 -5.91 14.48
C SER A 22 -2.38 -4.97 14.25
N LEU A 23 -2.35 -4.29 13.09
CA LEU A 23 -1.24 -3.43 12.67
C LEU A 23 -1.50 -1.95 13.02
N PRO A 24 -0.48 -1.19 13.45
CA PRO A 24 -0.60 0.23 13.78
C PRO A 24 -0.53 1.11 12.51
N THR A 25 -1.37 0.83 11.51
CA THR A 25 -1.50 1.64 10.28
C THR A 25 -2.96 1.68 9.82
N ALA A 26 -3.27 2.56 8.87
CA ALA A 26 -4.62 2.65 8.32
C ALA A 26 -5.00 1.34 7.59
N LYS A 27 -6.22 0.87 7.87
CA LYS A 27 -6.80 -0.33 7.25
C LYS A 27 -7.35 0.05 5.87
N SER A 28 -6.73 -0.47 4.82
CA SER A 28 -7.04 -0.12 3.43
C SER A 28 -6.70 -1.26 2.47
N GLY A 29 -7.30 -1.24 1.27
CA GLY A 29 -7.03 -2.22 0.22
C GLY A 29 -5.56 -2.23 -0.25
N VAL A 30 -4.91 -1.06 -0.33
CA VAL A 30 -3.47 -0.99 -0.64
C VAL A 30 -2.63 -1.62 0.47
N GLY A 31 -2.99 -1.35 1.73
CA GLY A 31 -2.33 -2.00 2.86
C GLY A 31 -2.42 -3.53 2.78
N ALA A 32 -3.61 -4.07 2.51
CA ALA A 32 -3.80 -5.50 2.34
C ALA A 32 -3.02 -6.08 1.15
N HIS A 33 -2.97 -5.36 0.02
CA HIS A 33 -2.21 -5.76 -1.17
C HIS A 33 -0.70 -5.86 -0.88
N LEU A 34 -0.10 -4.81 -0.32
CA LEU A 34 1.32 -4.79 0.02
C LEU A 34 1.68 -5.80 1.12
N GLN A 35 0.78 -6.03 2.08
CA GLN A 35 0.95 -7.06 3.08
C GLN A 35 0.95 -8.46 2.46
N ALA A 36 0.08 -8.73 1.49
CA ALA A 36 0.05 -10.01 0.78
C ALA A 36 1.36 -10.26 0.02
N GLU A 37 1.95 -9.23 -0.60
CA GLU A 37 3.26 -9.35 -1.27
C GLU A 37 4.38 -9.68 -0.27
N VAL A 38 4.42 -9.02 0.89
CA VAL A 38 5.41 -9.32 1.94
C VAL A 38 5.29 -10.75 2.44
N VAL A 39 4.06 -11.23 2.70
CA VAL A 39 3.84 -12.62 3.11
C VAL A 39 4.26 -13.59 2.00
N ALA A 40 3.89 -13.32 0.75
CA ALA A 40 4.26 -14.17 -0.38
C ALA A 40 5.79 -14.26 -0.56
N ASP A 41 6.49 -13.13 -0.50
CA ASP A 41 7.95 -13.08 -0.60
C ASP A 41 8.62 -13.83 0.56
N ASN A 42 8.13 -13.65 1.79
CA ASN A 42 8.64 -14.38 2.95
C ASN A 42 8.42 -15.90 2.84
N LEU A 43 7.26 -16.35 2.32
CA LEU A 43 6.99 -17.77 2.07
C LEU A 43 7.89 -18.38 0.98
N LEU A 44 8.37 -17.56 0.04
CA LEU A 44 9.36 -17.95 -0.97
C LEU A 44 10.81 -17.93 -0.45
N GLY A 45 11.02 -17.53 0.81
CA GLY A 45 12.35 -17.48 1.45
C GLY A 45 13.09 -16.16 1.24
N TYR A 46 12.44 -15.12 0.72
CA TYR A 46 13.01 -13.77 0.70
C TYR A 46 12.84 -13.08 2.05
N GLU A 47 13.69 -12.11 2.38
CA GLU A 47 13.54 -11.28 3.58
C GLU A 47 12.78 -9.99 3.25
N ALA A 48 11.44 -10.05 3.23
CA ALA A 48 10.58 -8.89 2.97
C ALA A 48 10.02 -8.30 4.28
N LYS A 49 9.85 -6.97 4.30
CA LYS A 49 9.30 -6.22 5.45
C LYS A 49 8.22 -5.26 5.02
N PHE A 50 7.08 -5.30 5.72
CA PHE A 50 6.02 -4.31 5.60
C PHE A 50 6.36 -3.06 6.41
N ASN A 51 6.38 -1.90 5.75
CA ASN A 51 6.77 -0.62 6.37
C ASN A 51 5.57 0.22 6.85
N GLY A 52 4.35 -0.33 6.87
CA GLY A 52 3.17 0.43 7.30
C GLY A 52 2.57 1.34 6.23
N ARG A 53 3.00 1.19 4.97
CA ARG A 53 2.58 2.03 3.84
C ARG A 53 1.07 2.24 3.76
N THR A 54 0.67 3.50 3.67
CA THR A 54 -0.69 3.91 3.31
C THR A 54 -0.68 4.64 1.98
N PHE A 55 -1.73 4.42 1.17
CA PHE A 55 -1.95 5.09 -0.10
C PHE A 55 -3.46 5.08 -0.36
N CYS A 56 -4.19 5.97 0.32
CA CYS A 56 -5.65 5.98 0.29
C CYS A 56 -6.16 7.18 -0.51
N PRO A 57 -6.99 7.00 -1.55
CA PRO A 57 -7.60 8.12 -2.23
C PRO A 57 -8.63 8.83 -1.33
N CYS A 58 -8.62 10.16 -1.36
CA CYS A 58 -9.62 11.02 -0.76
C CYS A 58 -10.32 11.82 -1.86
N ILE A 59 -11.56 11.48 -2.14
CA ILE A 59 -12.32 11.99 -3.28
C ILE A 59 -13.08 13.25 -2.87
N SER A 60 -13.03 14.28 -3.71
CA SER A 60 -13.82 15.50 -3.60
C SER A 60 -14.38 15.88 -4.97
N ASN A 61 -15.63 15.49 -5.22
CA ASN A 61 -16.33 15.66 -6.50
C ASN A 61 -15.49 15.15 -7.69
N ASP A 62 -15.04 16.06 -8.56
CA ASP A 62 -14.26 15.78 -9.76
C ASP A 62 -12.74 15.76 -9.50
N THR A 63 -12.32 15.96 -8.26
CA THR A 63 -10.92 15.92 -7.83
C THR A 63 -10.68 14.83 -6.80
N ALA A 64 -9.42 14.44 -6.63
CA ALA A 64 -9.02 13.60 -5.52
C ALA A 64 -7.67 14.05 -4.98
N SER A 65 -7.39 13.67 -3.73
CA SER A 65 -6.06 13.67 -3.13
C SER A 65 -5.72 12.25 -2.66
N PHE A 66 -4.52 12.04 -2.13
CA PHE A 66 -4.11 10.78 -1.53
C PHE A 66 -3.55 11.01 -0.13
N VAL A 67 -3.97 10.20 0.83
CA VAL A 67 -3.31 10.10 2.14
C VAL A 67 -2.20 9.07 2.01
N ILE A 68 -0.96 9.57 2.11
CA ILE A 68 0.25 8.81 1.85
C ILE A 68 1.16 8.91 3.08
N SER A 69 1.43 7.79 3.74
CA SER A 69 2.31 7.70 4.92
C SER A 69 3.00 6.35 5.00
N ASP A 70 3.85 6.16 6.02
CA ASP A 70 4.38 4.87 6.44
C ASP A 70 4.60 4.88 7.97
N TYR A 71 5.30 3.89 8.54
CA TYR A 71 5.58 3.86 9.98
C TYR A 71 6.52 4.95 10.48
N ASP A 72 7.41 5.43 9.62
CA ASP A 72 8.50 6.33 10.01
C ASP A 72 8.20 7.79 9.61
N HIS A 73 7.27 8.00 8.69
CA HIS A 73 6.91 9.31 8.15
C HIS A 73 5.42 9.63 8.35
N PRO A 74 5.09 10.85 8.83
CA PRO A 74 3.71 11.29 8.92
C PRO A 74 3.06 11.41 7.53
N PRO A 75 1.72 11.52 7.45
CA PRO A 75 1.03 11.74 6.19
C PRO A 75 1.53 12.97 5.44
N VAL A 76 1.89 12.77 4.17
CA VAL A 76 2.32 13.82 3.25
C VAL A 76 1.13 14.66 2.82
N ARG A 77 1.32 15.99 2.70
CA ARG A 77 0.28 16.88 2.18
C ARG A 77 0.24 16.76 0.65
N VAL A 78 -0.81 16.13 0.14
CA VAL A 78 -1.01 15.92 -1.29
C VAL A 78 -2.10 16.88 -1.78
N ARG A 79 -1.86 17.60 -2.88
CA ARG A 79 -2.82 18.57 -3.42
C ARG A 79 -3.99 17.87 -4.11
N CYS A 80 -5.21 18.33 -3.91
CA CYS A 80 -6.35 17.83 -4.70
C CYS A 80 -6.20 18.17 -6.18
N SER A 81 -6.45 17.21 -7.08
CA SER A 81 -6.51 17.47 -8.52
C SER A 81 -7.37 16.46 -9.28
N ARG A 82 -7.83 16.84 -10.48
CA ARG A 82 -8.56 15.95 -11.40
C ARG A 82 -7.68 14.81 -11.92
N PHE A 83 -6.37 15.04 -12.04
CA PHE A 83 -5.41 14.00 -12.41
C PHE A 83 -5.37 12.85 -11.39
N LYS A 84 -5.43 13.16 -10.10
CA LYS A 84 -5.50 12.15 -9.03
C LYS A 84 -6.82 11.40 -9.03
N ARG A 85 -7.91 12.08 -9.38
CA ARG A 85 -9.20 11.43 -9.60
C ARG A 85 -9.11 10.40 -10.73
N LEU A 86 -8.48 10.75 -11.85
CA LEU A 86 -8.23 9.81 -12.95
C LEU A 86 -7.39 8.60 -12.50
N ILE A 87 -6.33 8.82 -11.72
CA ILE A 87 -5.52 7.72 -11.16
C ILE A 87 -6.41 6.77 -10.34
N GLU A 88 -7.25 7.30 -9.46
CA GLU A 88 -8.16 6.49 -8.65
C GLU A 88 -9.17 5.70 -9.51
N GLU A 89 -9.75 6.32 -10.54
CA GLU A 89 -10.63 5.62 -11.49
C GLU A 89 -9.91 4.48 -12.23
N VAL A 90 -8.63 4.68 -12.60
CA VAL A 90 -7.78 3.62 -13.17
C VAL A 90 -7.55 2.49 -12.16
N PHE A 91 -7.34 2.79 -10.88
CA PHE A 91 -7.21 1.76 -9.84
C PHE A 91 -8.49 0.94 -9.67
N ILE A 92 -9.66 1.60 -9.67
CA ILE A 92 -10.96 0.91 -9.58
C ILE A 92 -11.15 -0.02 -10.79
N ALA A 93 -10.94 0.49 -11.99
CA ALA A 93 -11.11 -0.29 -13.22
C ALA A 93 -10.12 -1.46 -13.31
N GLY A 94 -8.88 -1.25 -12.86
CA GLY A 94 -7.79 -2.23 -12.92
C GLY A 94 -7.76 -3.23 -11.77
N TYR A 95 -8.50 -3.01 -10.67
CA TYR A 95 -8.37 -3.76 -9.41
C TYR A 95 -8.28 -5.28 -9.58
N TRP A 96 -9.25 -5.88 -10.27
CA TRP A 96 -9.29 -7.33 -10.48
C TRP A 96 -8.16 -7.84 -11.39
N SER A 97 -7.72 -7.02 -12.34
CA SER A 97 -6.60 -7.34 -13.21
C SER A 97 -5.29 -7.37 -12.43
N PHE A 98 -5.09 -6.40 -11.53
CA PHE A 98 -3.93 -6.32 -10.65
C PHE A 98 -3.82 -7.54 -9.73
N LEU A 99 -4.95 -8.00 -9.18
CA LEU A 99 -5.00 -9.20 -8.34
C LEU A 99 -4.78 -10.49 -9.15
N LYS A 100 -5.38 -10.59 -10.34
CA LYS A 100 -5.34 -11.84 -11.13
C LYS A 100 -4.00 -12.05 -11.84
N TYR A 101 -3.32 -10.97 -12.22
CA TYR A 101 -2.09 -11.04 -13.00
C TYR A 101 -0.92 -10.30 -12.31
N PRO A 102 -0.52 -10.72 -11.09
CA PRO A 102 0.50 -10.00 -10.32
C PRO A 102 1.84 -9.93 -11.07
N ARG A 103 2.24 -10.99 -11.79
CA ARG A 103 3.49 -10.99 -12.57
C ARG A 103 3.54 -9.93 -13.68
N MET A 104 2.39 -9.52 -14.20
CA MET A 104 2.29 -8.48 -15.22
C MET A 104 2.29 -7.08 -14.58
N TRP A 105 1.55 -6.90 -13.49
CA TRP A 105 1.28 -5.58 -12.92
C TRP A 105 2.24 -5.16 -11.81
N ARG A 106 2.87 -6.12 -11.12
CA ARG A 106 3.76 -5.85 -9.99
C ARG A 106 4.88 -4.87 -10.32
N PRO A 107 5.62 -4.97 -11.45
CA PRO A 107 6.68 -4.00 -11.76
C PRO A 107 6.16 -2.55 -11.86
N LEU A 108 4.96 -2.37 -12.43
CA LEU A 108 4.33 -1.06 -12.53
C LEU A 108 3.92 -0.53 -11.14
N MET A 109 3.29 -1.38 -10.34
CA MET A 109 2.81 -1.03 -8.99
C MET A 109 3.97 -0.72 -8.05
N GLU A 110 5.02 -1.53 -8.05
CA GLU A 110 6.26 -1.29 -7.30
C GLU A 110 6.87 0.06 -7.69
N THR A 111 7.01 0.33 -8.99
CA THR A 111 7.57 1.61 -9.47
C THR A 111 6.73 2.80 -8.99
N MET A 112 5.41 2.71 -9.08
CA MET A 112 4.50 3.76 -8.64
C MET A 112 4.53 3.93 -7.11
N PHE A 113 4.56 2.84 -6.33
CA PHE A 113 4.66 2.93 -4.87
C PHE A 113 6.02 3.45 -4.42
N GLU A 114 7.11 3.11 -5.11
CA GLU A 114 8.46 3.65 -4.88
C GLU A 114 8.51 5.15 -5.13
N ALA A 115 8.03 5.59 -6.29
CA ALA A 115 8.00 7.00 -6.68
C ALA A 115 7.11 7.86 -5.77
N THR A 116 6.19 7.24 -5.04
CA THR A 116 5.25 7.91 -4.15
C THR A 116 5.58 7.74 -2.67
N LYS A 117 6.70 7.11 -2.30
CA LYS A 117 7.09 6.93 -0.89
C LYS A 117 7.17 8.28 -0.16
N PRO A 118 6.83 8.35 1.14
CA PRO A 118 6.77 9.62 1.85
C PRO A 118 8.14 10.33 1.88
N SER A 119 9.23 9.55 2.01
CA SER A 119 10.60 10.04 1.95
C SER A 119 10.99 10.69 0.61
N VAL A 120 10.32 10.30 -0.49
CA VAL A 120 10.54 10.85 -1.84
C VAL A 120 9.68 12.10 -2.08
N LEU A 121 8.45 12.11 -1.55
CA LEU A 121 7.50 13.21 -1.77
C LEU A 121 7.84 14.49 -1.00
N GLY A 122 8.60 14.40 0.09
CA GLY A 122 8.90 15.55 0.96
C GLY A 122 7.65 16.08 1.67
N GLU A 123 7.58 17.38 1.94
CA GLU A 123 6.49 17.98 2.71
C GLU A 123 5.19 18.18 1.90
N ILE A 124 5.31 18.41 0.59
CA ILE A 124 4.20 18.62 -0.33
C ILE A 124 4.35 17.65 -1.50
N GLY A 125 3.51 16.62 -1.52
CA GLY A 125 3.45 15.67 -2.61
C GLY A 125 2.91 16.31 -3.90
N TRP A 126 3.13 15.62 -5.02
CA TRP A 126 2.62 15.97 -6.35
C TRP A 126 1.09 16.12 -6.38
#